data_AF-A0A6C0CEH2-F1
#
_entry.id   AF-A0A6C0CEH2-F1
#
_cell.length_a   1.000
_cell.length_b   1.000
_cell.length_c   1.000
_cell.angle_alpha   90.00
_cell.angle_beta   90.00
_cell.angle_gamma   90.00
#
_symmetry.space_group_name_H-M   'P 1'
#
loop_
_entity.id
_entity.type
_entity.pdbx_description
1 polymer ?
#
loop_
_entity_poly.entity_id
_entity_poly.type
_entity_poly.pdbx_seq_one_letter_code
_entity_poly.pdbx_strand_id
1 'polypeptide(L)'
;MCVYYAQQNNLKIYVDWTDPTWTHGGESFYTYFKLVNMPVLNSLDEIPADATYYPKYWKGNIETPLTQELLNQDKQLGINIDLATADKSVDVIVFSCVRSRNLYADSGFFARSFRVVDKKVIAGMKERLKVPLATCIGVHARGTDRAKHTIRKEHSIQFMAVGAFPYASKPMIVVGDDAYSIEIWKRYYPHTVVFGTPALSSNKGNHLATKEELTVSKYDLTVEFLVDFFTLAHCEKVISTFKDSRFAQEARRLHPYVRQIVGNE
;
A
#
# COMPACT_ATOMS: atom_id res chain seq x y z
N MET A 1 3.10 12.68 2.57
CA MET A 1 4.10 13.77 2.55
C MET A 1 3.95 14.65 1.31
N CYS A 2 4.13 14.14 0.09
CA CYS A 2 4.05 14.97 -1.14
C CYS A 2 2.69 15.66 -1.32
N VAL A 3 1.59 14.94 -1.05
CA VAL A 3 0.23 15.53 -1.05
C VAL A 3 0.11 16.71 -0.07
N TYR A 4 0.64 16.57 1.14
CA TYR A 4 0.65 17.66 2.13
C TYR A 4 1.51 18.83 1.65
N TYR A 5 2.71 18.56 1.14
CA TYR A 5 3.59 19.58 0.58
C TYR A 5 2.90 20.37 -0.54
N ALA A 6 2.27 19.67 -1.48
CA ALA A 6 1.54 20.29 -2.58
C ALA A 6 0.41 21.19 -2.07
N GLN A 7 -0.39 20.73 -1.11
CA GLN A 7 -1.44 21.53 -0.50
C GLN A 7 -0.90 22.78 0.22
N GLN A 8 0.20 22.66 0.98
CA GLN A 8 0.79 23.81 1.70
C GLN A 8 1.39 24.87 0.77
N ASN A 9 1.75 24.51 -0.46
CA ASN A 9 2.34 25.42 -1.44
C ASN A 9 1.40 25.72 -2.61
N ASN A 10 0.09 25.42 -2.48
CA ASN A 10 -0.93 25.64 -3.52
C ASN A 10 -0.57 25.04 -4.90
N LEU A 11 0.09 23.89 -4.91
CA LEU A 11 0.51 23.20 -6.13
C LEU A 11 -0.59 22.26 -6.63
N LYS A 12 -0.62 22.06 -7.96
CA LYS A 12 -1.26 20.88 -8.54
C LYS A 12 -0.35 19.67 -8.32
N ILE A 13 -0.94 18.47 -8.24
CA ILE A 13 -0.17 17.23 -8.10
C ILE A 13 -0.52 16.22 -9.19
N TYR A 14 0.48 15.45 -9.61
CA TYR A 14 0.31 14.20 -10.34
C TYR A 14 0.97 13.08 -9.52
N VAL A 15 0.26 11.96 -9.29
CA VAL A 15 0.81 10.78 -8.60
C VAL A 15 1.05 9.70 -9.63
N ASP A 16 2.31 9.47 -9.95
CA ASP A 16 2.72 8.41 -10.85
C ASP A 16 2.98 7.10 -10.10
N TRP A 17 2.13 6.10 -10.35
CA TRP A 17 2.22 4.71 -9.87
C TRP A 17 2.24 3.73 -11.05
N THR A 18 2.74 4.14 -12.21
CA THR A 18 2.81 3.29 -13.42
C THR A 18 3.90 2.22 -13.35
N ASP A 19 4.58 2.07 -12.21
CA ASP A 19 5.65 1.10 -12.07
C ASP A 19 5.15 -0.37 -12.03
N PRO A 20 5.96 -1.34 -12.49
CA PRO A 20 5.56 -2.74 -12.61
C PRO A 20 5.15 -3.43 -11.30
N THR A 21 5.43 -2.81 -10.13
CA THR A 21 5.00 -3.35 -8.84
C THR A 21 3.48 -3.44 -8.76
N TRP A 22 2.79 -2.41 -9.26
CA TRP A 22 1.34 -2.20 -9.10
C TRP A 22 0.54 -2.45 -10.37
N THR A 23 1.18 -2.32 -11.55
CA THR A 23 0.48 -2.40 -12.83
C THR A 23 1.27 -3.21 -13.85
N HIS A 24 0.56 -3.95 -14.71
CA HIS A 24 1.10 -4.52 -15.95
C HIS A 24 0.28 -4.02 -17.16
N GLY A 25 -0.44 -2.90 -16.99
CA GLY A 25 -1.44 -2.38 -17.90
C GLY A 25 -1.63 -0.86 -17.74
N GLY A 26 -2.84 -0.39 -18.03
CA GLY A 26 -3.18 1.05 -17.99
C GLY A 26 -3.59 1.57 -16.61
N GLU A 27 -3.44 0.77 -15.55
CA GLU A 27 -3.80 1.16 -14.19
C GLU A 27 -2.81 2.19 -13.62
N SER A 28 -3.33 3.12 -12.82
CA SER A 28 -2.56 4.15 -12.13
C SER A 28 -3.06 4.33 -10.69
N PHE A 29 -2.44 5.24 -9.94
CA PHE A 29 -2.96 5.68 -8.63
C PHE A 29 -4.44 6.08 -8.72
N TYR A 30 -4.82 6.76 -9.81
CA TYR A 30 -6.17 7.29 -10.02
C TYR A 30 -7.21 6.23 -10.40
N THR A 31 -6.78 5.01 -10.73
CA THR A 31 -7.68 3.86 -10.86
C THR A 31 -8.29 3.51 -9.50
N TYR A 32 -7.51 3.57 -8.42
CA TYR A 32 -7.90 3.10 -7.10
C TYR A 32 -8.34 4.22 -6.17
N PHE A 33 -7.71 5.39 -6.29
CA PHE A 33 -7.87 6.50 -5.38
C PHE A 33 -8.15 7.81 -6.11
N LYS A 34 -8.86 8.72 -5.46
CA LYS A 34 -8.80 10.14 -5.81
C LYS A 34 -8.25 10.95 -4.65
N LEU A 35 -7.57 12.03 -4.99
CA LEU A 35 -7.23 13.07 -4.02
C LEU A 35 -8.40 14.05 -3.93
N VAL A 36 -8.75 14.43 -2.70
CA VAL A 36 -9.79 15.42 -2.42
C VAL A 36 -9.16 16.67 -1.83
N ASN A 37 -9.84 17.81 -1.99
CA ASN A 37 -9.39 19.11 -1.46
C ASN A 37 -8.03 19.58 -2.02
N MET A 38 -7.69 19.19 -3.24
CA MET A 38 -6.54 19.75 -3.97
C MET A 38 -6.70 19.56 -5.48
N PRO A 39 -6.11 20.45 -6.30
CA PRO A 39 -6.11 20.28 -7.74
C PRO A 39 -5.13 19.18 -8.15
N VAL A 40 -5.54 18.39 -9.14
CA VAL A 40 -4.80 17.26 -9.71
C VAL A 40 -4.58 17.52 -11.19
N LEU A 41 -3.40 17.20 -11.71
CA LEU A 41 -3.15 17.14 -13.15
C LEU A 41 -3.74 15.86 -13.73
N ASN A 42 -4.42 15.92 -14.87
CA ASN A 42 -4.96 14.71 -15.49
C ASN A 42 -3.89 13.93 -16.28
N SER A 43 -2.92 14.66 -16.86
CA SER A 43 -1.76 14.10 -17.56
C SER A 43 -0.51 14.93 -17.26
N LEU A 44 0.65 14.31 -17.43
CA LEU A 44 1.93 15.01 -17.48
C LEU A 44 2.02 15.94 -18.70
N ASP A 45 1.25 15.68 -19.77
CA ASP A 45 1.16 16.53 -20.96
C ASP A 45 0.60 17.94 -20.69
N GLU A 46 -0.09 18.14 -19.56
CA GLU A 46 -0.59 19.45 -19.16
C GLU A 46 0.55 20.40 -18.71
N ILE A 47 1.75 19.87 -18.49
CA ILE A 47 2.92 20.66 -18.09
C ILE A 47 3.45 21.41 -19.32
N PRO A 48 3.60 22.75 -19.26
CA PRO A 48 4.16 23.52 -20.37
C PRO A 48 5.56 23.04 -20.79
N ALA A 49 5.82 23.01 -22.10
CA ALA A 49 7.10 22.55 -22.64
C ALA A 49 8.30 23.40 -22.17
N ASP A 50 8.08 24.68 -21.89
CA ASP A 50 9.08 25.61 -21.37
C ASP A 50 9.28 25.53 -19.85
N ALA A 51 8.47 24.74 -19.14
CA ALA A 51 8.54 24.59 -17.68
C ALA A 51 9.94 24.24 -17.18
N THR A 52 10.26 24.76 -16.00
CA THR A 52 11.47 24.48 -15.25
C THR A 52 11.22 23.34 -14.26
N TYR A 53 12.23 22.48 -14.08
CA TYR A 53 12.11 21.25 -13.29
C TYR A 53 13.14 21.21 -12.18
N TYR A 54 12.72 20.70 -11.03
CA TYR A 54 13.61 20.33 -9.94
C TYR A 54 13.31 18.88 -9.48
N PRO A 55 14.29 17.97 -9.53
CA PRO A 55 15.62 18.11 -10.14
C PRO A 55 15.61 18.39 -11.64
N LYS A 56 16.64 19.10 -12.14
CA LYS A 56 16.80 19.43 -13.56
C LYS A 56 16.81 18.19 -14.48
N TYR A 57 17.28 17.05 -13.97
CA TYR A 57 17.28 15.77 -14.69
C TYR A 57 15.92 15.44 -15.31
N TRP A 58 14.82 15.73 -14.61
CA TRP A 58 13.48 15.35 -15.05
C TRP A 58 12.96 16.16 -16.24
N LYS A 59 13.60 17.28 -16.60
CA LYS A 59 13.27 17.99 -17.84
C LYS A 59 13.61 17.10 -19.03
N GLY A 60 12.58 16.67 -19.76
CA GLY A 60 12.71 15.72 -20.88
C GLY A 60 12.81 14.24 -20.46
N ASN A 61 12.74 13.93 -19.16
CA ASN A 61 12.80 12.55 -18.64
C ASN A 61 11.63 12.22 -17.71
N ILE A 62 10.60 13.08 -17.59
CA ILE A 62 9.53 12.91 -16.59
C ILE A 62 8.70 11.63 -16.81
N GLU A 63 8.64 11.12 -18.03
CA GLU A 63 7.95 9.85 -18.37
C GLU A 63 8.88 8.63 -18.29
N THR A 64 10.18 8.84 -18.06
CA THR A 64 11.16 7.76 -17.99
C THR A 64 10.93 6.96 -16.69
N PRO A 65 10.70 5.64 -16.76
CA PRO A 65 10.50 4.82 -15.57
C PRO A 65 11.70 4.89 -14.62
N LEU A 66 11.45 4.96 -13.32
CA LEU A 66 12.49 4.96 -12.31
C LEU A 66 13.09 3.56 -12.11
N THR A 67 14.14 3.23 -12.85
CA THR A 67 14.80 1.91 -12.81
C THR A 67 15.89 1.81 -11.72
N GLN A 68 16.33 0.58 -11.41
CA GLN A 68 17.42 0.36 -10.47
C GLN A 68 18.74 0.99 -10.95
N GLU A 69 18.98 1.04 -12.27
CA GLU A 69 20.13 1.72 -12.86
C GLU A 69 20.12 3.22 -12.55
N LEU A 70 18.97 3.89 -12.70
CA LEU A 70 18.81 5.29 -12.33
C LEU A 70 19.02 5.51 -10.83
N LEU A 71 18.47 4.61 -10.01
CA LEU A 71 18.67 4.65 -8.56
C LEU A 71 20.13 4.45 -8.15
N ASN A 72 20.92 3.72 -8.92
CA ASN A 72 22.37 3.55 -8.67
C ASN A 72 23.16 4.80 -9.04
N GLN A 73 22.61 5.66 -9.91
CA GLN A 73 23.19 6.94 -10.33
C GLN A 73 22.58 8.14 -9.59
N ASP A 74 21.81 7.89 -8.51
CA ASP A 74 21.00 8.92 -7.83
C ASP A 74 21.77 10.18 -7.44
N LYS A 75 22.98 10.01 -6.88
CA LYS A 75 23.87 11.11 -6.48
C LYS A 75 24.36 11.95 -7.66
N GLN A 76 24.65 11.29 -8.79
CA GLN A 76 25.15 11.97 -9.99
C GLN A 76 24.02 12.73 -10.69
N LEU A 77 22.83 12.13 -10.77
CA LEU A 77 21.67 12.71 -11.42
C LEU A 77 20.90 13.69 -10.52
N GLY A 78 21.17 13.68 -9.21
CA GLY A 78 20.49 14.52 -8.23
C GLY A 78 18.99 14.23 -8.10
N ILE A 79 18.54 13.03 -8.45
CA ILE A 79 17.10 12.69 -8.52
C ILE A 79 16.45 12.44 -7.15
N ASN A 80 17.26 12.19 -6.12
CA ASN A 80 16.79 12.03 -4.74
C ASN A 80 16.86 13.39 -4.04
N ILE A 81 15.70 13.96 -3.73
CA ILE A 81 15.59 15.29 -3.11
C ILE A 81 14.93 15.23 -1.74
N ASP A 82 15.27 16.20 -0.89
CA ASP A 82 14.45 16.56 0.26
C ASP A 82 13.46 17.66 -0.14
N LEU A 83 12.16 17.41 0.07
CA LEU A 83 11.12 18.41 -0.18
C LEU A 83 11.30 19.67 0.68
N ALA A 84 11.91 19.55 1.86
CA ALA A 84 12.16 20.69 2.74
C ALA A 84 13.16 21.69 2.11
N THR A 85 14.07 21.21 1.26
CA THR A 85 15.10 22.01 0.59
C THR A 85 14.86 22.15 -0.91
N ALA A 86 13.70 21.72 -1.41
CA ALA A 86 13.38 21.80 -2.83
C ALA A 86 13.30 23.27 -3.27
N ASP A 87 13.82 23.55 -4.47
CA ASP A 87 13.75 24.88 -5.07
C ASP A 87 12.29 25.21 -5.36
N LYS A 88 11.77 26.24 -4.70
CA LYS A 88 10.38 26.69 -4.86
C LYS A 88 10.18 27.66 -6.02
N SER A 89 11.26 28.05 -6.70
CA SER A 89 11.20 28.97 -7.85
C SER A 89 10.94 28.27 -9.18
N VAL A 90 10.97 26.93 -9.21
CA VAL A 90 10.69 26.15 -10.43
C VAL A 90 9.20 25.86 -10.60
N ASP A 91 8.80 25.55 -11.83
CA ASP A 91 7.42 25.22 -12.18
C ASP A 91 7.00 23.80 -11.76
N VAL A 92 7.95 22.85 -11.81
CA VAL A 92 7.70 21.42 -11.56
C VAL A 92 8.69 20.86 -10.55
N ILE A 93 8.17 20.28 -9.46
CA ILE A 93 8.96 19.51 -8.49
C ILE A 93 8.63 18.03 -8.66
N VAL A 94 9.64 17.24 -9.01
CA VAL A 94 9.52 15.79 -9.13
C VAL A 94 10.11 15.14 -7.89
N PHE A 95 9.26 14.44 -7.13
CA PHE A 95 9.68 13.68 -5.96
C PHE A 95 9.59 12.19 -6.22
N SER A 96 10.73 11.53 -6.26
CA SER A 96 10.82 10.08 -6.30
C SER A 96 11.13 9.56 -4.90
N CYS A 97 10.36 8.58 -4.42
CA CYS A 97 10.56 7.98 -3.09
C CYS A 97 11.78 7.03 -3.10
N VAL A 98 12.98 7.59 -3.27
CA VAL A 98 14.24 6.85 -3.36
C VAL A 98 14.80 6.59 -1.96
N ARG A 99 14.90 5.31 -1.57
CA ARG A 99 15.58 4.82 -0.35
C ARG A 99 15.05 5.33 1.01
N SER A 100 14.19 6.35 1.06
CA SER A 100 13.55 6.81 2.29
C SER A 100 12.11 6.28 2.38
N ARG A 101 11.75 5.70 3.52
CA ARG A 101 10.38 5.32 3.86
C ARG A 101 9.89 6.22 4.98
N ASN A 102 9.77 7.50 4.68
CA ASN A 102 9.32 8.50 5.65
C ASN A 102 7.81 8.36 5.87
N LEU A 103 7.43 8.05 7.11
CA LEU A 103 6.03 8.04 7.50
C LEU A 103 5.54 9.47 7.71
N TYR A 104 4.42 9.80 7.09
CA TYR A 104 3.71 11.02 7.41
C TYR A 104 2.81 10.76 8.62
N ALA A 105 3.16 11.37 9.76
CA ALA A 105 2.60 11.01 11.06
C ALA A 105 1.09 11.29 11.20
N ASP A 106 0.57 12.34 10.57
CA ASP A 106 -0.87 12.67 10.64
C ASP A 106 -1.68 11.70 9.77
N SER A 107 -2.33 10.72 10.41
CA SER A 107 -3.29 9.81 9.76
C SER A 107 -4.60 10.50 9.38
N GLY A 108 -5.02 11.49 10.15
CA GLY A 108 -6.25 12.24 9.86
C GLY A 108 -6.10 13.02 8.56
N PHE A 109 -4.89 13.50 8.25
CA PHE A 109 -4.60 14.07 6.93
C PHE A 109 -4.90 13.09 5.80
N PHE A 110 -4.46 11.84 5.93
CA PHE A 110 -4.74 10.82 4.92
C PHE A 110 -6.26 10.64 4.74
N ALA A 111 -7.00 10.59 5.85
CA ALA A 111 -8.46 10.53 5.84
C ALA A 111 -9.13 11.73 5.15
N ARG A 112 -8.56 12.93 5.27
CA ARG A 112 -9.12 14.16 4.68
C ARG A 112 -8.73 14.37 3.23
N SER A 113 -7.70 13.68 2.72
CA SER A 113 -7.14 13.93 1.39
C SER A 113 -7.29 12.77 0.42
N PHE A 114 -7.60 11.54 0.86
CA PHE A 114 -7.68 10.35 0.01
C PHE A 114 -9.06 9.71 0.05
N ARG A 115 -9.58 9.28 -1.10
CA ARG A 115 -10.81 8.47 -1.20
C ARG A 115 -10.59 7.29 -2.12
N VAL A 116 -11.06 6.11 -1.72
CA VAL A 116 -11.17 4.96 -2.63
C VAL A 116 -12.25 5.26 -3.67
N VAL A 117 -11.96 4.98 -4.93
CA VAL A 117 -12.91 5.16 -6.05
C VAL A 117 -13.12 3.90 -6.87
N ASP A 118 -12.21 2.93 -6.79
CA ASP A 118 -12.37 1.68 -7.51
C ASP A 118 -13.60 0.90 -7.02
N LYS A 119 -14.46 0.53 -7.97
CA LYS A 119 -15.75 -0.13 -7.67
C LYS A 119 -15.55 -1.53 -7.11
N LYS A 120 -14.52 -2.28 -7.54
CA LYS A 120 -14.26 -3.64 -7.03
C LYS A 120 -13.71 -3.59 -5.61
N VAL A 121 -12.85 -2.63 -5.27
CA VAL A 121 -12.40 -2.41 -3.89
C VAL A 121 -13.58 -2.08 -2.99
N ILE A 122 -14.44 -1.14 -3.40
CA ILE A 122 -15.65 -0.78 -2.64
C ILE A 122 -16.59 -1.99 -2.48
N ALA A 123 -16.84 -2.75 -3.55
CA ALA A 123 -17.69 -3.93 -3.51
C ALA A 123 -17.11 -5.03 -2.60
N GLY A 124 -15.80 -5.30 -2.70
CA GLY A 124 -15.09 -6.23 -1.83
C GLY A 124 -15.19 -5.83 -0.37
N MET A 125 -15.05 -4.53 -0.06
CA MET A 125 -15.23 -4.03 1.29
C MET A 125 -16.66 -4.17 1.80
N LYS A 126 -17.68 -3.92 0.96
CA LYS A 126 -19.08 -4.16 1.33
C LYS A 126 -19.34 -5.62 1.71
N GLU A 127 -18.72 -6.56 1.00
CA GLU A 127 -18.82 -7.98 1.33
C GLU A 127 -18.16 -8.31 2.67
N ARG A 128 -16.92 -7.85 2.87
CA ARG A 128 -16.16 -8.10 4.11
C ARG A 128 -16.84 -7.49 5.34
N LEU A 129 -17.52 -6.35 5.19
CA LEU A 129 -18.23 -5.64 6.26
C LEU A 129 -19.54 -6.31 6.70
N LYS A 130 -19.98 -7.39 6.04
CA LYS A 130 -21.04 -8.26 6.59
C LYS A 130 -20.59 -8.96 7.88
N VAL A 131 -19.28 -9.11 8.08
CA VAL A 131 -18.67 -9.51 9.35
C VAL A 131 -18.49 -8.26 10.21
N PRO A 132 -18.77 -8.30 11.54
CA PRO A 132 -18.60 -7.15 12.43
C PRO A 132 -17.12 -6.89 12.75
N LEU A 133 -16.34 -6.50 11.72
CA LEU A 133 -14.88 -6.35 11.76
C LEU A 133 -14.39 -5.50 12.93
N ALA A 134 -15.12 -4.44 13.29
CA ALA A 134 -14.78 -3.55 14.41
C ALA A 134 -14.66 -4.24 15.79
N THR A 135 -15.15 -5.48 15.91
CA THR A 135 -15.04 -6.31 17.12
C THR A 135 -14.03 -7.45 16.98
N CYS A 136 -13.43 -7.60 15.79
CA CYS A 136 -12.53 -8.68 15.46
C CYS A 136 -11.06 -8.30 15.71
N ILE A 137 -10.25 -9.32 15.98
CA ILE A 137 -8.80 -9.25 15.86
C ILE A 137 -8.41 -9.58 14.43
N GLY A 138 -7.81 -8.62 13.74
CA GLY A 138 -7.23 -8.78 12.41
C GLY A 138 -5.85 -9.44 12.49
N VAL A 139 -5.63 -10.45 11.67
CA VAL A 139 -4.41 -11.24 11.63
C VAL A 139 -3.81 -11.11 10.24
N HIS A 140 -2.60 -10.59 10.15
CA HIS A 140 -1.85 -10.52 8.91
C HIS A 140 -0.81 -11.64 8.85
N ALA A 141 -1.17 -12.73 8.17
CA ALA A 141 -0.30 -13.88 7.93
C ALA A 141 0.53 -13.65 6.66
N ARG A 142 1.55 -12.80 6.78
CA ARG A 142 2.47 -12.52 5.68
C ARG A 142 3.50 -13.64 5.55
N GLY A 143 3.71 -14.16 4.33
CA GLY A 143 4.75 -15.15 4.13
C GLY A 143 5.11 -15.45 2.68
N THR A 144 6.02 -14.68 2.10
CA THR A 144 6.64 -15.05 0.81
C THR A 144 8.09 -14.55 0.71
N ASP A 145 8.40 -13.29 1.05
CA ASP A 145 9.72 -12.68 0.80
C ASP A 145 10.68 -12.63 2.02
N ARG A 146 10.16 -12.79 3.25
CA ARG A 146 10.88 -12.45 4.48
C ARG A 146 11.42 -13.62 5.30
N ALA A 147 10.95 -14.83 5.06
CA ALA A 147 11.41 -16.02 5.77
C ALA A 147 12.10 -16.98 4.79
N LYS A 148 13.43 -16.90 4.70
CA LYS A 148 14.25 -17.79 3.85
C LYS A 148 14.24 -19.27 4.29
N HIS A 149 13.77 -19.56 5.51
CA HIS A 149 13.75 -20.90 6.10
C HIS A 149 12.37 -21.22 6.68
N THR A 150 11.86 -22.41 6.38
CA THR A 150 10.55 -22.92 6.82
C THR A 150 10.36 -22.86 8.33
N ILE A 151 11.41 -23.21 9.11
CA ILE A 151 11.38 -23.17 10.58
C ILE A 151 11.10 -21.75 11.11
N ARG A 152 11.72 -20.72 10.52
CA ARG A 152 11.48 -19.33 10.96
C ARG A 152 10.06 -18.87 10.64
N LYS A 153 9.52 -19.33 9.52
CA LYS A 153 8.15 -19.05 9.09
C LYS A 153 7.14 -19.64 10.09
N GLU A 154 7.30 -20.91 10.44
CA GLU A 154 6.48 -21.60 11.44
C GLU A 154 6.58 -20.96 12.83
N HIS A 155 7.79 -20.69 13.30
CA HIS A 155 7.98 -20.04 14.60
C HIS A 155 7.32 -18.65 14.63
N SER A 156 7.37 -17.88 13.54
CA SER A 156 6.76 -16.54 13.51
C SER A 156 5.24 -16.58 13.71
N ILE A 157 4.55 -17.52 13.06
CA ILE A 157 3.10 -17.68 13.24
C ILE A 157 2.77 -18.28 14.62
N GLN A 158 3.57 -19.22 15.13
CA GLN A 158 3.39 -19.79 16.47
C GLN A 158 3.57 -18.74 17.57
N PHE A 159 4.63 -17.92 17.52
CA PHE A 159 4.83 -16.84 18.48
C PHE A 159 3.71 -15.80 18.40
N MET A 160 3.25 -15.47 17.19
CA MET A 160 2.10 -14.60 17.02
C MET A 160 0.83 -15.22 17.64
N ALA A 161 0.62 -16.53 17.47
CA ALA A 161 -0.51 -17.24 18.04
C ALA A 161 -0.49 -17.22 19.58
N VAL A 162 0.68 -17.46 20.20
CA VAL A 162 0.86 -17.31 21.65
C VAL A 162 0.59 -15.86 22.08
N GLY A 163 1.12 -14.88 21.36
CA GLY A 163 0.88 -13.47 21.65
C GLY A 163 -0.58 -13.03 21.48
N ALA A 164 -1.38 -13.79 20.74
CA ALA A 164 -2.81 -13.55 20.56
C ALA A 164 -3.68 -14.19 21.64
N PHE A 165 -3.12 -15.01 22.53
CA PHE A 165 -3.86 -15.72 23.58
C PHE A 165 -4.75 -14.80 24.45
N PRO A 166 -4.33 -13.57 24.84
CA PRO A 166 -5.20 -12.65 25.56
C PRO A 166 -6.49 -12.25 24.82
N TYR A 167 -6.56 -12.52 23.51
CA TYR A 167 -7.70 -12.20 22.65
C TYR A 167 -8.43 -13.45 22.14
N ALA A 168 -8.14 -14.65 22.67
CA ALA A 168 -8.67 -15.92 22.18
C ALA A 168 -10.21 -16.00 22.17
N SER A 169 -10.89 -15.25 23.04
CA SER A 169 -12.35 -15.18 23.11
C SER A 169 -12.98 -14.25 22.06
N LYS A 170 -12.17 -13.43 21.37
CA LYS A 170 -12.67 -12.51 20.34
C LYS A 170 -12.70 -13.20 18.98
N PRO A 171 -13.66 -12.85 18.10
CA PRO A 171 -13.63 -13.28 16.71
C PRO A 171 -12.32 -12.84 16.05
N MET A 172 -11.74 -13.72 15.24
CA MET A 172 -10.49 -13.45 14.54
C MET A 172 -10.75 -13.52 13.03
N ILE A 173 -10.16 -12.59 12.30
CA ILE A 173 -10.11 -12.62 10.84
C ILE A 173 -8.65 -12.69 10.42
N VAL A 174 -8.34 -13.50 9.42
CA VAL A 174 -6.98 -13.60 8.87
C VAL A 174 -6.98 -13.25 7.39
N VAL A 175 -6.02 -12.41 7.01
CA VAL A 175 -5.65 -12.13 5.62
C VAL A 175 -4.17 -12.44 5.45
N GLY A 176 -3.77 -12.83 4.26
CA GLY A 176 -2.37 -13.15 3.99
C GLY A 176 -2.18 -13.90 2.67
N ASP A 177 -0.95 -13.81 2.17
CA ASP A 177 -0.50 -14.47 0.94
C ASP A 177 0.04 -15.89 1.19
N ASP A 178 0.00 -16.37 2.43
CA ASP A 178 0.69 -17.58 2.86
C ASP A 178 -0.26 -18.62 3.46
N ALA A 179 -0.74 -19.50 2.59
CA ALA A 179 -1.65 -20.58 2.95
C ALA A 179 -1.13 -21.44 4.13
N TYR A 180 0.18 -21.74 4.13
CA TYR A 180 0.77 -22.59 5.17
C TYR A 180 0.74 -21.93 6.56
N SER A 181 1.06 -20.64 6.65
CA SER A 181 0.92 -19.92 7.93
C SER A 181 -0.54 -19.80 8.36
N ILE A 182 -1.47 -19.62 7.42
CA ILE A 182 -2.90 -19.61 7.73
C ILE A 182 -3.35 -20.97 8.27
N GLU A 183 -2.88 -22.08 7.71
CA GLU A 183 -3.16 -23.42 8.22
C GLU A 183 -2.66 -23.60 9.65
N ILE A 184 -1.42 -23.19 9.94
CA ILE A 184 -0.87 -23.26 11.30
C ILE A 184 -1.71 -22.40 12.25
N TRP A 185 -2.06 -21.18 11.84
CA TRP A 185 -2.91 -20.28 12.63
C TRP A 185 -4.24 -20.94 13.02
N LYS A 186 -4.92 -21.59 12.06
CA LYS A 186 -6.20 -22.27 12.29
C LYS A 186 -6.09 -23.44 13.26
N ARG A 187 -4.92 -24.04 13.47
CA ARG A 187 -4.73 -25.07 14.51
C ARG A 187 -4.87 -24.50 15.92
N TYR A 188 -4.50 -23.24 16.12
CA TYR A 188 -4.67 -22.54 17.40
C TYR A 188 -6.04 -21.86 17.53
N TYR A 189 -6.55 -21.30 16.43
CA TYR A 189 -7.80 -20.52 16.40
C TYR A 189 -8.73 -21.01 15.27
N PRO A 190 -9.40 -22.17 15.44
CA PRO A 190 -10.11 -22.86 14.36
C PRO A 190 -11.32 -22.11 13.80
N HIS A 191 -11.92 -21.22 14.60
CA HIS A 191 -13.06 -20.40 14.20
C HIS A 191 -12.68 -19.09 13.49
N THR A 192 -11.39 -18.90 13.17
CA THR A 192 -10.93 -17.74 12.42
C THR A 192 -11.59 -17.69 11.03
N VAL A 193 -12.15 -16.54 10.66
CA VAL A 193 -12.62 -16.29 9.30
C VAL A 193 -11.41 -15.99 8.42
N VAL A 194 -11.24 -16.75 7.34
CA VAL A 194 -10.15 -16.55 6.38
C VAL A 194 -10.65 -15.72 5.21
N PHE A 195 -9.89 -14.68 4.89
CA PHE A 195 -10.13 -13.77 3.79
C PHE A 195 -8.90 -13.73 2.89
N GLY A 196 -9.13 -13.83 1.58
CA GLY A 196 -8.09 -13.85 0.55
C GLY A 196 -7.84 -15.25 -0.01
N THR A 197 -7.34 -15.30 -1.24
CA THR A 197 -6.90 -16.54 -1.90
C THR A 197 -5.44 -16.40 -2.31
N PRO A 198 -4.56 -17.39 -2.09
CA PRO A 198 -3.18 -17.31 -2.56
C PRO A 198 -3.16 -17.17 -4.08
N ALA A 199 -2.66 -16.04 -4.58
CA ALA A 199 -2.57 -15.78 -6.02
C ALA A 199 -1.31 -16.38 -6.68
N LEU A 200 -0.37 -16.85 -5.86
CA LEU A 200 0.85 -17.53 -6.29
C LEU A 200 0.99 -18.89 -5.60
N SER A 201 1.50 -19.85 -6.36
CA SER A 201 2.00 -21.14 -5.86
C SER A 201 3.48 -21.10 -5.45
N SER A 202 4.15 -19.94 -5.57
CA SER A 202 5.59 -19.77 -5.35
C SER A 202 5.91 -18.86 -4.16
N ASN A 203 7.14 -18.95 -3.63
CA ASN A 203 7.63 -18.12 -2.53
C ASN A 203 8.05 -16.69 -2.96
N LYS A 204 7.77 -16.26 -4.20
CA LYS A 204 8.06 -14.89 -4.65
C LYS A 204 6.95 -13.97 -4.15
N GLY A 205 7.27 -12.74 -3.74
CA GLY A 205 6.22 -11.76 -3.41
C GLY A 205 5.41 -11.41 -4.67
N ASN A 206 4.08 -11.43 -4.58
CA ASN A 206 3.15 -11.15 -5.70
C ASN A 206 3.46 -9.84 -6.45
N HIS A 207 4.03 -8.86 -5.74
CA HIS A 207 4.40 -7.56 -6.29
C HIS A 207 5.62 -7.60 -7.22
N LEU A 208 6.48 -8.62 -7.13
CA LEU A 208 7.66 -8.79 -8.00
C LEU A 208 7.42 -9.78 -9.15
N ALA A 209 6.25 -10.41 -9.21
CA ALA A 209 5.93 -11.38 -10.25
C ALA A 209 5.63 -10.68 -11.58
N THR A 210 6.15 -11.23 -12.69
CA THR A 210 5.86 -10.75 -14.05
C THR A 210 4.46 -11.13 -14.48
N LYS A 211 3.98 -10.61 -15.61
CA LYS A 211 2.64 -10.88 -16.11
C LYS A 211 2.43 -12.36 -16.42
N GLU A 212 3.47 -13.04 -16.87
CA GLU A 212 3.47 -14.45 -17.26
C GLU A 212 3.54 -15.39 -16.04
N GLU A 213 4.06 -14.91 -14.91
CA GLU A 213 4.15 -15.67 -13.65
C GLU A 213 2.83 -15.65 -12.85
N LEU A 214 1.90 -14.74 -13.19
CA LEU A 214 0.66 -14.53 -12.46
C LEU A 214 -0.52 -15.27 -13.10
N THR A 215 -1.34 -15.91 -12.25
CA THR A 215 -2.61 -16.53 -12.67
C THR A 215 -3.77 -15.52 -12.75
N VAL A 216 -3.57 -14.32 -12.20
CA VAL A 216 -4.54 -13.22 -12.11
C VAL A 216 -3.88 -11.90 -12.52
N SER A 217 -4.69 -10.91 -12.91
CA SER A 217 -4.15 -9.61 -13.32
C SER A 217 -3.54 -8.84 -12.12
N LYS A 218 -2.58 -7.94 -12.39
CA LYS A 218 -2.07 -7.00 -11.37
C LYS A 218 -3.17 -6.10 -10.80
N TYR A 219 -4.15 -5.76 -11.62
CA TYR A 219 -5.33 -5.04 -11.19
C TYR A 219 -6.10 -5.83 -10.11
N ASP A 220 -6.44 -7.10 -10.38
CA ASP A 220 -7.20 -7.91 -9.42
C ASP A 220 -6.37 -8.19 -8.15
N LEU A 221 -5.05 -8.38 -8.27
CA LEU A 221 -4.14 -8.47 -7.11
C LEU A 221 -4.15 -7.21 -6.26
N THR A 222 -4.10 -6.04 -6.89
CA THR A 222 -4.10 -4.75 -6.20
C THR A 222 -5.45 -4.50 -5.54
N VAL A 223 -6.53 -4.87 -6.20
CA VAL A 223 -7.88 -4.84 -5.61
C VAL A 223 -7.93 -5.72 -4.35
N GLU A 224 -7.50 -6.98 -4.43
CA GLU A 224 -7.49 -7.90 -3.28
C GLU A 224 -6.59 -7.36 -2.14
N PHE A 225 -5.40 -6.89 -2.48
CA PHE A 225 -4.47 -6.26 -1.54
C PHE A 225 -5.11 -5.08 -0.80
N LEU A 226 -5.82 -4.20 -1.52
CA LEU A 226 -6.51 -3.05 -0.93
C LEU A 226 -7.69 -3.48 -0.07
N VAL A 227 -8.47 -4.47 -0.51
CA VAL A 227 -9.59 -5.02 0.28
C VAL A 227 -9.07 -5.64 1.57
N ASP A 228 -8.00 -6.41 1.52
CA ASP A 228 -7.40 -7.02 2.72
C ASP A 228 -6.80 -5.96 3.66
N PHE A 229 -6.17 -4.92 3.10
CA PHE A 229 -5.64 -3.79 3.87
C PHE A 229 -6.75 -3.09 4.64
N PHE A 230 -7.84 -2.74 3.95
CA PHE A 230 -8.97 -2.05 4.57
C PHE A 230 -9.77 -2.98 5.48
N THR A 231 -9.81 -4.29 5.23
CA THR A 231 -10.38 -5.27 6.15
C THR A 231 -9.64 -5.25 7.49
N LEU A 232 -8.30 -5.28 7.46
CA LEU A 232 -7.49 -5.16 8.68
C LEU A 232 -7.66 -3.80 9.35
N ALA A 233 -7.72 -2.72 8.58
CA ALA A 233 -7.92 -1.38 9.14
C ALA A 233 -9.28 -1.22 9.82
N HIS A 234 -10.30 -2.00 9.44
CA HIS A 234 -11.58 -2.02 10.15
C HIS A 234 -11.56 -2.85 11.45
N CYS A 235 -10.54 -3.67 11.68
CA CYS A 235 -10.45 -4.51 12.87
C CYS A 235 -10.11 -3.70 14.13
N GLU A 236 -10.59 -4.14 15.30
CA GLU A 236 -10.30 -3.50 16.60
C GLU A 236 -8.78 -3.43 16.85
N LYS A 237 -8.09 -4.51 16.49
CA LYS A 237 -6.66 -4.65 16.63
C LYS A 237 -6.11 -5.50 15.50
N VAL A 238 -4.91 -5.17 15.04
CA VAL A 238 -4.19 -5.97 14.05
C VAL A 238 -2.96 -6.61 14.68
N ILE A 239 -2.73 -7.88 14.44
CA ILE A 239 -1.48 -8.60 14.73
C ILE A 239 -0.87 -9.11 13.42
N SER A 240 0.44 -9.28 13.39
CA SER A 240 1.18 -9.59 12.15
C SER A 240 2.40 -10.44 12.50
N THR A 241 2.71 -11.41 11.63
CA THR A 241 3.87 -12.29 11.77
C THR A 241 5.18 -11.51 11.89
N PHE A 242 5.24 -10.36 11.23
CA PHE A 242 6.37 -9.42 11.30
C PHE A 242 5.95 -8.10 11.94
N LYS A 243 6.64 -7.70 13.03
CA LYS A 243 6.39 -6.44 13.75
C LYS A 243 6.60 -5.19 12.88
N ASP A 244 7.53 -5.27 11.93
CA ASP A 244 7.91 -4.19 11.01
C ASP A 244 7.11 -4.21 9.68
N SER A 245 6.07 -5.04 9.59
CA SER A 245 5.18 -5.06 8.42
C SER A 245 4.46 -3.72 8.26
N ARG A 246 4.88 -2.92 7.28
CA ARG A 246 4.29 -1.61 6.98
C ARG A 246 2.79 -1.72 6.69
N PHE A 247 2.38 -2.78 6.01
CA PHE A 247 0.97 -3.07 5.75
C PHE A 247 0.14 -3.11 7.04
N ALA A 248 0.56 -3.92 8.01
CA ALA A 248 -0.14 -4.04 9.29
C ALA A 248 -0.02 -2.78 10.15
N GLN A 249 1.13 -2.09 10.12
CA GLN A 249 1.32 -0.83 10.85
C GLN A 249 0.38 0.26 10.34
N GLU A 250 0.32 0.46 9.03
CA GLU A 250 -0.54 1.48 8.42
C GLU A 250 -2.02 1.13 8.56
N ALA A 251 -2.40 -0.15 8.49
CA ALA A 251 -3.78 -0.58 8.77
C ALA A 251 -4.22 -0.16 10.19
N ARG A 252 -3.38 -0.40 11.21
CA ARG A 252 -3.64 0.08 12.59
C ARG A 252 -3.73 1.61 12.65
N ARG A 253 -2.80 2.28 11.98
CA ARG A 253 -2.68 3.75 12.00
C ARG A 253 -3.89 4.44 11.37
N LEU A 254 -4.52 3.81 10.40
CA LEU A 254 -5.69 4.31 9.68
C LEU A 254 -7.02 3.82 10.25
N HIS A 255 -7.02 2.93 11.25
CA HIS A 255 -8.25 2.40 11.86
C HIS A 255 -9.29 3.47 12.24
N PRO A 256 -8.93 4.60 12.90
CA PRO A 256 -9.91 5.62 13.26
C PRO A 256 -10.58 6.31 12.07
N TYR A 257 -10.01 6.16 10.88
CA TYR A 257 -10.31 6.95 9.69
C TYR A 257 -10.80 6.11 8.50
N VAL A 258 -10.78 4.79 8.64
CA VAL A 258 -10.97 3.87 7.51
C VAL A 258 -12.33 4.04 6.83
N ARG A 259 -13.39 4.33 7.59
CA ARG A 259 -14.75 4.54 7.05
C ARG A 259 -14.81 5.74 6.10
N GLN A 260 -14.17 6.84 6.49
CA GLN A 260 -14.08 8.06 5.69
C GLN A 260 -13.28 7.84 4.39
N ILE A 261 -12.22 7.02 4.45
CA ILE A 261 -11.35 6.74 3.30
C ILE A 261 -12.07 5.87 2.26
N VAL A 262 -12.73 4.81 2.70
CA VAL A 262 -13.44 3.85 1.83
C VAL A 262 -14.79 4.41 1.35
N GLY A 263 -15.31 5.46 2.01
CA GLY A 263 -16.57 6.11 1.63
C GLY A 263 -17.81 5.36 2.10
N ASN A 264 -17.73 4.70 3.26
CA ASN A 264 -18.85 3.98 3.89
C ASN A 264 -19.53 4.84 4.97
N GLU A 265 -19.87 6.07 4.64
CA GLU A 265 -20.74 6.96 5.43
C GLU A 265 -22.19 6.86 4.94
#